data_AF-A0A9D7ET56-F1
#
_entry.id   AF-A0A9D7ET56-F1
#
_cell.length_a   1.000
_cell.length_b   1.000
_cell.length_c   1.000
_cell.angle_alpha   90.00
_cell.angle_beta   90.00
_cell.angle_gamma   90.00
#
_symmetry.space_group_name_H-M   'P 1'
#
loop_
_entity.id
_entity.type
_entity.pdbx_description
1 polymer ?
#
loop_
_entity_poly.entity_id
_entity_poly.type
_entity_poly.pdbx_seq_one_letter_code
_entity_poly.pdbx_strand_id
1 'polypeptide(L)'
;MAEIKSLITPTFVSGIDIIGCQGGDYTPSEILPRNHLLKYLNQLLNDYDFIFMEGAPLNGFTDTKELLQFADGMIAVFSAEKSFSAADKESIKFLSENRDKFLGVILNKVEGENLDF
;
A
#
# COMPACT_ATOMS: atom_id res chain seq x y z
N MET A 1 -15.22 11.95 12.58
CA MET A 1 -13.88 12.59 12.55
C MET A 1 -13.13 12.46 13.86
N ALA A 2 -13.71 12.82 15.01
CA ALA A 2 -13.03 12.69 16.31
C ALA A 2 -12.44 11.28 16.57
N GLU A 3 -13.21 10.23 16.25
CA GLU A 3 -12.80 8.81 16.40
C GLU A 3 -11.66 8.39 15.46
N ILE A 4 -11.53 9.01 14.28
CA ILE A 4 -10.41 8.72 13.38
C ILE A 4 -9.16 9.47 13.80
N LYS A 5 -9.30 10.71 14.27
CA LYS A 5 -8.16 11.48 14.77
C LYS A 5 -7.48 10.80 15.96
N SER A 6 -8.20 10.00 16.76
CA SER A 6 -7.59 9.18 17.82
C SER A 6 -6.77 7.98 17.32
N LEU A 7 -6.89 7.59 16.05
CA LEU A 7 -6.07 6.51 15.45
C LEU A 7 -4.73 7.02 14.90
N ILE A 8 -4.59 8.35 14.75
CA ILE A 8 -3.42 8.99 14.17
C ILE A 8 -2.36 9.17 15.24
N THR A 9 -1.17 8.65 14.98
CA THR A 9 0.01 8.79 15.85
C THR A 9 1.02 9.69 15.15
N PRO A 10 1.36 10.87 15.71
CA PRO A 10 2.37 11.73 15.13
C PRO A 10 3.75 11.10 15.25
N THR A 11 4.57 11.25 14.22
CA THR A 11 5.96 10.82 14.26
C THR A 11 6.89 11.92 14.75
N PHE A 12 8.17 11.61 14.94
CA PHE A 12 9.19 12.63 15.21
C PHE A 12 9.56 13.45 13.97
N VAL A 13 9.11 13.04 12.78
CA VAL A 13 9.33 13.75 11.52
C VAL A 13 8.15 14.67 11.26
N SER A 14 8.44 15.96 11.10
CA SER A 14 7.40 16.95 10.82
C SER A 14 6.68 16.65 9.50
N GLY A 15 5.35 16.75 9.51
CA GLY A 15 4.51 16.48 8.33
C GLY A 15 4.24 15.00 8.06
N ILE A 16 4.67 14.10 8.96
CA ILE A 16 4.44 12.66 8.83
C ILE A 16 3.75 12.14 10.08
N ASP A 17 2.55 11.60 9.89
CA ASP A 17 1.80 10.86 10.89
C ASP A 17 1.54 9.44 10.41
N ILE A 18 1.28 8.52 11.34
CA ILE A 18 1.07 7.11 11.05
C ILE A 18 -0.24 6.62 11.69
N ILE A 19 -0.99 5.82 10.94
CA ILE A 19 -2.02 4.95 11.50
C ILE A 19 -1.47 3.52 11.44
N GLY A 20 -1.24 2.92 12.61
CA GLY A 20 -0.66 1.58 12.72
C GLY A 20 -1.71 0.46 12.57
N CYS A 21 -1.23 -0.73 12.25
CA CYS A 21 -2.01 -1.98 12.30
C CYS A 21 -1.57 -2.82 13.50
N GLN A 22 -2.50 -3.60 14.09
CA GLN A 22 -2.16 -4.56 15.15
C GLN A 22 -1.58 -5.88 14.62
N GLY A 23 -1.43 -6.00 13.30
CA GLY A 23 -0.98 -7.22 12.61
C GLY A 23 -2.07 -8.29 12.51
N GLY A 24 -1.73 -9.41 11.85
CA GLY A 24 -2.60 -10.57 11.67
C GLY A 24 -2.75 -10.99 10.20
N ASP A 25 -3.23 -12.21 10.00
CA ASP A 25 -3.49 -12.79 8.67
C ASP A 25 -4.94 -12.55 8.26
N TYR A 26 -5.33 -11.27 8.16
CA TYR A 26 -6.69 -10.88 7.78
C TYR A 26 -6.69 -9.74 6.78
N THR A 27 -7.70 -9.70 5.91
CA THR A 27 -7.89 -8.60 4.96
C THR A 27 -8.68 -7.46 5.62
N PRO A 28 -8.61 -6.23 5.06
CA PRO A 28 -9.41 -5.12 5.55
C PRO A 28 -10.90 -5.45 5.65
N SER A 29 -11.49 -6.13 4.67
CA SER A 29 -12.90 -6.49 4.68
C SER A 29 -13.30 -7.51 5.75
N GLU A 30 -12.35 -8.31 6.25
CA GLU A 30 -12.58 -9.29 7.32
C GLU A 30 -12.62 -8.65 8.71
N ILE A 31 -11.77 -7.65 8.97
CA ILE A 31 -11.61 -7.06 10.31
C ILE A 31 -12.23 -5.68 10.48
N LEU A 32 -12.41 -4.94 9.38
CA LEU A 32 -12.87 -3.56 9.49
C LEU A 32 -14.40 -3.48 9.65
N PRO A 33 -14.90 -2.72 10.64
CA PRO A 33 -16.34 -2.56 10.84
C PRO A 33 -16.97 -1.77 9.68
N ARG A 34 -18.31 -1.84 9.53
CA ARG A 34 -19.03 -1.15 8.44
C ARG A 34 -18.68 0.34 8.27
N ASN A 35 -18.28 1.02 9.34
CA ASN A 35 -17.88 2.43 9.32
C ASN A 35 -16.39 2.57 9.68
N HIS A 36 -15.51 2.13 8.80
CA HIS A 36 -14.07 2.08 9.03
C HIS A 36 -13.30 3.23 8.40
N LEU A 37 -12.04 3.39 8.84
CA LEU A 37 -11.06 4.39 8.38
C LEU A 37 -11.02 4.58 6.86
N LEU A 38 -10.96 3.50 6.06
CA LEU A 38 -10.81 3.62 4.61
C LEU A 38 -11.96 4.41 3.92
N LYS A 39 -13.14 4.52 4.55
CA LYS A 39 -14.26 5.33 4.03
C LYS A 39 -14.06 6.83 4.23
N TYR A 40 -13.05 7.22 5.00
CA TYR A 40 -12.79 8.58 5.42
C TYR A 40 -11.47 9.13 4.89
N LEU A 41 -10.77 8.40 4.00
CA LEU A 41 -9.51 8.84 3.41
C LEU A 41 -9.66 10.19 2.68
N ASN A 42 -10.73 10.36 1.91
CA ASN A 42 -11.02 11.66 1.26
C ASN A 42 -11.22 12.82 2.24
N GLN A 43 -11.66 12.54 3.47
CA GLN A 43 -11.79 13.57 4.50
C GLN A 43 -10.43 13.88 5.13
N LEU A 44 -9.59 12.87 5.30
CA LEU A 44 -8.21 13.05 5.76
C LEU A 44 -7.37 13.85 4.76
N LEU A 45 -7.66 13.78 3.46
CA LEU A 45 -7.01 14.63 2.45
C LEU A 45 -7.28 16.14 2.61
N ASN A 46 -8.21 16.56 3.49
CA ASN A 46 -8.32 17.98 3.87
C ASN A 46 -7.20 18.41 4.84
N ASP A 47 -6.64 17.46 5.58
CA ASP A 47 -5.60 17.68 6.59
C ASP A 47 -4.21 17.20 6.09
N TYR A 48 -4.15 16.32 5.07
CA TYR A 48 -2.92 15.75 4.50
C TYR A 48 -2.88 15.89 2.97
N ASP A 49 -1.71 16.23 2.43
CA ASP A 49 -1.51 16.30 0.98
C ASP A 49 -1.51 14.91 0.31
N PHE A 50 -1.00 13.91 1.01
CA PHE A 50 -0.86 12.53 0.52
C PHE A 50 -1.16 11.52 1.61
N ILE A 51 -1.73 10.38 1.20
CA ILE A 51 -1.91 9.21 2.06
C ILE A 51 -1.24 8.03 1.37
N PHE A 52 -0.23 7.43 2.03
CA PHE A 52 0.37 6.18 1.60
C PHE A 52 -0.27 5.02 2.38
N MET A 53 -0.70 3.99 1.65
CA MET A 53 -1.20 2.75 2.22
C MET A 53 -0.22 1.62 1.89
N GLU A 54 0.33 1.00 2.92
CA GLU A 54 1.10 -0.23 2.77
C GLU A 54 0.14 -1.42 2.63
N GLY A 55 0.40 -2.30 1.67
CA GLY A 55 -0.34 -3.55 1.49
C GLY A 55 0.63 -4.73 1.44
N ALA A 56 0.16 -5.92 1.83
CA ALA A 56 0.98 -7.12 1.81
C ALA A 56 1.33 -7.56 0.38
N PRO A 57 2.31 -8.48 0.22
CA PRO A 57 2.74 -8.95 -1.09
C PRO A 57 1.58 -9.49 -1.95
N LEU A 58 1.53 -9.06 -3.21
CA LEU A 58 0.49 -9.49 -4.16
C LEU A 58 0.52 -11.00 -4.46
N ASN A 59 1.63 -11.67 -4.18
CA ASN A 59 1.86 -13.10 -4.45
C ASN A 59 1.44 -13.96 -3.24
N GLY A 60 0.18 -13.85 -2.83
CA GLY A 60 -0.39 -14.69 -1.78
C GLY A 60 -1.48 -14.02 -0.95
N PHE A 61 -1.57 -12.69 -0.99
CA PHE A 61 -2.52 -11.92 -0.18
C PHE A 61 -3.47 -11.09 -1.06
N THR A 62 -4.69 -10.88 -0.54
CA THR A 62 -5.76 -10.14 -1.23
C THR A 62 -5.98 -8.74 -0.67
N ASP A 63 -5.38 -8.42 0.48
CA ASP A 63 -5.47 -7.13 1.16
C ASP A 63 -5.06 -5.95 0.27
N THR A 64 -3.94 -6.04 -0.46
CA THR A 64 -3.51 -5.00 -1.41
C THR A 64 -4.55 -4.78 -2.51
N LYS A 65 -5.24 -5.85 -2.95
CA LYS A 65 -6.30 -5.75 -3.96
C LYS A 65 -7.54 -5.04 -3.41
N GLU A 66 -7.83 -5.20 -2.12
CA GLU A 66 -8.90 -4.47 -1.43
C GLU A 66 -8.54 -3.00 -1.21
N LEU A 67 -7.32 -2.70 -0.78
CA LEU A 67 -6.84 -1.33 -0.56
C LEU A 67 -6.83 -0.51 -1.87
N LEU A 68 -6.52 -1.14 -3.00
CA LEU A 68 -6.52 -0.49 -4.32
C LEU A 68 -7.87 0.13 -4.70
N GLN A 69 -8.98 -0.39 -4.15
CA GLN A 69 -10.32 0.19 -4.37
C GLN A 69 -10.42 1.61 -3.83
N PHE A 70 -9.61 1.95 -2.82
CA PHE A 70 -9.58 3.25 -2.17
C PHE A 70 -8.39 4.14 -2.58
N ALA A 71 -7.45 3.60 -3.36
CA ALA A 71 -6.26 4.33 -3.82
C ALA A 71 -6.47 4.94 -5.21
N ASP A 72 -5.86 6.10 -5.45
CA ASP A 72 -5.79 6.69 -6.79
C ASP A 72 -4.78 5.98 -7.68
N GLY A 73 -3.76 5.34 -7.09
CA GLY A 73 -2.80 4.54 -7.83
C GLY A 73 -1.97 3.63 -6.94
N MET A 74 -1.20 2.73 -7.56
CA MET A 74 -0.30 1.80 -6.88
C MET A 74 1.09 1.81 -7.53
N ILE A 75 2.10 1.62 -6.69
CA ILE A 75 3.48 1.40 -7.10
C ILE A 75 3.88 0.01 -6.60
N ALA A 76 4.35 -0.85 -7.50
CA ALA A 76 4.82 -2.18 -7.13
C ALA A 76 6.30 -2.14 -6.79
N VAL A 77 6.70 -2.80 -5.70
CA VAL A 77 8.12 -2.91 -5.30
C VAL A 77 8.62 -4.32 -5.61
N PHE A 78 9.68 -4.42 -6.41
CA PHE A 78 10.34 -5.68 -6.71
C PHE A 78 11.77 -5.68 -6.18
N SER A 79 12.25 -6.84 -5.74
CA SER A 79 13.62 -7.02 -5.25
C SER A 79 14.53 -7.46 -6.38
N ALA A 80 15.61 -6.73 -6.66
CA ALA A 80 16.60 -7.12 -7.68
C ALA A 80 17.31 -8.44 -7.36
N GLU A 81 17.39 -8.80 -6.08
CA GLU A 81 17.96 -10.09 -5.63
C GLU A 81 17.08 -11.32 -5.94
N LYS A 82 15.83 -11.13 -6.40
CA LYS A 82 14.89 -12.22 -6.60
C LYS A 82 14.48 -12.34 -8.06
N SER A 83 14.60 -13.55 -8.59
CA SER A 83 14.01 -13.92 -9.87
C SER A 83 12.51 -14.16 -9.73
N PHE A 84 11.76 -13.94 -10.82
CA PHE A 84 10.32 -14.21 -10.84
C PHE A 84 10.02 -15.70 -10.69
N SER A 85 9.13 -15.99 -9.75
CA SER A 85 8.50 -17.28 -9.53
C SER A 85 7.19 -17.41 -10.32
N ALA A 86 6.56 -18.58 -10.25
CA ALA A 86 5.22 -18.78 -10.81
C ALA A 86 4.17 -17.89 -10.13
N ALA A 87 4.28 -17.66 -8.82
CA ALA A 87 3.35 -16.81 -8.06
C ALA A 87 3.41 -15.34 -8.51
N ASP A 88 4.59 -14.87 -8.93
CA ASP A 88 4.75 -13.50 -9.42
C ASP A 88 4.03 -13.27 -10.76
N LYS A 89 3.76 -14.32 -11.55
CA LYS A 89 2.95 -14.19 -12.77
C LYS A 89 1.54 -13.73 -12.47
N GLU A 90 0.95 -14.18 -11.37
CA GLU A 90 -0.39 -13.75 -10.96
C GLU A 90 -0.38 -12.29 -10.51
N SER A 91 0.65 -11.87 -9.77
CA SER A 91 0.84 -10.47 -9.39
C SER A 91 1.03 -9.57 -10.62
N ILE A 92 1.87 -9.97 -11.57
CA ILE A 92 2.09 -9.22 -12.83
C ILE A 92 0.80 -9.14 -13.64
N LYS A 93 0.02 -10.23 -13.70
CA LYS A 93 -1.29 -10.24 -14.35
C LYS A 93 -2.23 -9.24 -13.68
N PHE A 94 -2.33 -9.24 -12.36
CA PHE A 94 -3.14 -8.29 -11.60
C PHE A 94 -2.73 -6.83 -11.90
N LEU A 95 -1.43 -6.51 -11.89
CA LEU A 95 -0.94 -5.18 -12.26
C LEU A 95 -1.33 -4.81 -13.71
N SER A 96 -1.26 -5.77 -14.63
CA SER A 96 -1.67 -5.60 -16.03
C SER A 96 -3.18 -5.51 -16.22
N GLU A 97 -4.01 -5.98 -15.29
CA GLU A 97 -5.47 -5.84 -15.33
C GLU A 97 -5.91 -4.49 -14.75
N ASN A 98 -5.10 -3.89 -13.87
CA ASN A 98 -5.35 -2.61 -13.20
C ASN A 98 -4.43 -1.50 -13.72
N ARG A 99 -4.18 -1.45 -15.04
CA ARG A 99 -3.23 -0.50 -15.65
C ARG A 99 -3.60 0.96 -15.47
N ASP A 100 -4.89 1.25 -15.31
CA ASP A 100 -5.42 2.59 -15.05
C ASP A 100 -4.93 3.16 -13.71
N LYS A 101 -4.70 2.30 -12.72
CA LYS A 101 -4.17 2.67 -11.40
C LYS A 101 -2.70 2.31 -11.20
N PHE A 102 -2.07 1.58 -12.13
CA PHE A 102 -0.69 1.15 -11.98
C PHE A 102 0.28 2.27 -12.37
N LEU A 103 0.87 2.93 -11.38
CA LEU A 103 1.74 4.10 -11.57
C LEU A 103 3.16 3.70 -11.98
N GLY A 104 3.59 2.49 -11.63
CA GLY A 104 4.90 1.96 -12.03
C GLY A 104 5.54 1.05 -11.01
N VAL A 105 6.86 0.88 -11.16
CA VAL A 105 7.68 -0.06 -10.40
C VAL A 105 8.84 0.64 -9.72
N ILE A 106 9.12 0.24 -8.48
CA ILE A 106 10.40 0.47 -7.81
C ILE A 106 11.17 -0.85 -7.80
N LEU A 107 12.36 -0.86 -8.41
CA LEU A 107 13.31 -1.95 -8.26
C LEU A 107 14.22 -1.65 -7.05
N ASN A 108 14.01 -2.38 -5.96
CA ASN A 108 14.74 -2.22 -4.71
C ASN A 108 15.89 -3.23 -4.62
N LYS A 109 16.89 -2.93 -3.77
CA LYS A 109 18.09 -3.75 -3.53
C LYS A 109 18.97 -3.97 -4.76
N VAL A 110 19.05 -2.97 -5.63
CA VAL A 110 20.03 -2.96 -6.72
C VAL A 110 21.41 -2.76 -6.10
N GLU A 111 22.35 -3.65 -6.41
CA GLU A 111 23.74 -3.47 -5.99
C GLU A 111 24.33 -2.23 -6.65
N GLY A 112 25.15 -1.46 -5.92
CA GLY A 112 25.69 -0.19 -6.41
C GLY A 112 26.51 -0.31 -7.70
N GLU A 113 27.15 -1.47 -7.92
CA GLU A 113 27.90 -1.78 -9.15
C GLU A 113 27.00 -1.86 -10.39
N ASN A 114 25.69 -2.10 -10.21
CA ASN A 114 24.69 -2.16 -11.26
C ASN A 114 23.95 -0.82 -11.47
N LEU A 115 24.39 0.25 -10.80
CA LEU A 115 23.84 1.58 -10.98
C LEU A 115 24.76 2.40 -11.91
N ASP A 116 24.27 2.70 -13.11
CA ASP A 116 24.91 3.66 -14.00
C ASP A 116 24.62 5.08 -13.50
N PHE A 117 25.61 5.71 -12.86
CA PHE A 117 25.57 7.12 -12.46
C PHE A 117 26.38 8.00 -13.42
#